data_AF-A0A3Q0IZT4-F1
#
_entry.id   AF-A0A3Q0IZT4-F1
#
_cell.length_a   1.000
_cell.length_b   1.000
_cell.length_c   1.000
_cell.angle_alpha   90.00
_cell.angle_beta   90.00
_cell.angle_gamma   90.00
#
_symmetry.space_group_name_H-M   'P 1'
#
loop_
_entity.id
_entity.type
_entity.pdbx_description
1 polymer ?
#
loop_
_entity_poly.entity_id
_entity_poly.type
_entity_poly.pdbx_seq_one_letter_code
_entity_poly.pdbx_strand_id
1 'polypeptide(L)'
;MRELARHIARISIESKLDLDEDSYVNQFKPSLMDVVHAWCEGASFLKVCSITDIFEGSIIRCMRRLEEVLRQLVQASRNIGNTLLEEKFNEAIKTVKRDIVFAASLYL
;
A
#
# COMPACT_ATOMS: atom_id res chain seq x y z
N MET A 1 -10.26 4.37 -8.94
CA MET A 1 -9.34 5.09 -8.02
C MET A 1 -8.87 6.42 -8.60
N ARG A 2 -8.34 6.47 -9.83
CA ARG A 2 -7.91 7.74 -10.46
C ARG A 2 -9.03 8.78 -10.60
N GLU A 3 -10.25 8.35 -10.95
CA GLU A 3 -11.42 9.24 -11.03
C GLU A 3 -11.80 9.85 -9.67
N LEU A 4 -11.69 9.08 -8.59
CA LEU A 4 -11.96 9.58 -7.23
C LEU A 4 -10.88 10.59 -6.79
N ALA A 5 -9.60 10.30 -7.06
CA ALA A 5 -8.51 11.23 -6.79
C ALA A 5 -8.69 12.54 -7.57
N ARG A 6 -9.09 12.44 -8.84
CA ARG A 6 -9.44 13.59 -9.68
C ARG A 6 -10.62 14.39 -9.11
N HIS A 7 -11.66 13.71 -8.64
CA HIS A 7 -12.80 14.37 -8.01
C HIS A 7 -12.40 15.14 -6.74
N ILE A 8 -11.55 14.54 -5.89
CA ILE A 8 -11.01 15.20 -4.69
C ILE A 8 -10.15 16.42 -5.07
N ALA A 9 -9.31 16.29 -6.10
CA ALA A 9 -8.49 17.39 -6.60
C ALA A 9 -9.34 18.59 -7.06
N ARG A 10 -10.42 18.33 -7.82
CA ARG A 10 -11.36 19.37 -8.27
C ARG A 10 -12.01 20.11 -7.12
N ILE A 11 -12.56 19.38 -6.14
CA ILE A 11 -13.17 19.99 -4.94
C ILE A 11 -12.13 20.81 -4.16
N SER A 12 -10.88 20.34 -4.09
CA SER A 12 -9.80 21.07 -3.42
C SER A 12 -9.48 22.40 -4.12
N ILE A 13 -9.45 22.40 -5.46
CA ILE A 13 -9.26 23.61 -6.28
C ILE A 13 -10.44 24.58 -6.11
N GLU A 14 -11.69 24.07 -6.14
CA GLU A 14 -12.89 24.86 -5.86
C GLU A 14 -12.87 25.49 -4.46
N SER A 15 -12.24 24.81 -3.50
CA SER A 15 -12.01 25.28 -2.13
C SER A 15 -10.83 26.25 -2.01
N LYS A 16 -10.26 26.72 -3.14
CA LYS A 16 -9.14 27.66 -3.22
C LYS A 16 -7.80 27.14 -2.68
N LEU A 17 -7.60 25.81 -2.70
CA LEU A 17 -6.29 25.23 -2.45
C LEU A 17 -5.45 25.28 -3.73
N ASP A 18 -4.17 25.64 -3.59
CA ASP A 18 -3.20 25.60 -4.69
C ASP A 18 -2.79 24.14 -4.95
N LEU A 19 -3.43 23.53 -5.94
CA LEU A 19 -3.26 22.12 -6.28
C LEU A 19 -3.40 21.93 -7.78
N ASP A 20 -2.46 21.18 -8.35
CA ASP A 20 -2.53 20.74 -9.75
C ASP A 20 -3.19 19.35 -9.83
N GLU A 21 -4.27 19.24 -10.61
CA GLU A 21 -5.08 18.02 -10.71
C GLU A 21 -4.25 16.83 -11.21
N ASP A 22 -3.47 17.04 -12.28
CA ASP A 22 -2.69 15.98 -12.90
C ASP A 22 -1.53 15.54 -12.02
N SER A 23 -0.81 16.48 -11.40
CA SER A 23 0.23 16.21 -10.42
C SER A 23 -0.31 15.38 -9.26
N TYR A 24 -1.47 15.74 -8.69
CA TYR A 24 -2.10 15.00 -7.59
C TYR A 24 -2.43 13.55 -7.97
N VAL A 25 -3.06 13.34 -9.14
CA VAL A 25 -3.41 12.00 -9.61
C VAL A 25 -2.16 11.16 -9.91
N ASN A 26 -1.09 11.78 -10.44
CA ASN A 26 0.15 11.11 -10.80
C ASN A 26 1.01 10.70 -9.59
N GLN A 27 0.70 11.16 -8.38
CA GLN A 27 1.35 10.69 -7.15
C GLN A 27 1.07 9.19 -6.88
N PHE A 28 -0.07 8.67 -7.33
CA PHE A 28 -0.47 7.28 -7.14
C PHE A 28 0.11 6.37 -8.23
N LYS A 29 1.28 5.80 -7.96
CA LYS A 29 2.00 4.93 -8.90
C LYS A 29 1.56 3.46 -8.79
N PRO A 30 1.03 2.84 -9.86
CA PRO A 30 0.58 1.45 -9.85
C PRO A 30 1.71 0.43 -10.04
N SER A 31 2.96 0.86 -10.18
CA SER A 31 4.10 0.02 -10.61
C SER A 31 4.43 -1.16 -9.69
N LEU A 32 3.99 -1.13 -8.44
CA LEU A 32 4.21 -2.20 -7.46
C LEU A 32 2.97 -3.08 -7.22
N MET A 33 1.87 -2.86 -7.95
CA MET A 33 0.64 -3.62 -7.72
C MET A 33 0.84 -5.12 -7.97
N ASP A 34 1.42 -5.49 -9.10
CA ASP A 34 1.66 -6.90 -9.46
C ASP A 34 2.66 -7.58 -8.52
N VAL A 35 3.68 -6.82 -8.08
CA VAL A 35 4.71 -7.24 -7.12
C VAL A 35 4.08 -7.58 -5.78
N VAL A 36 3.20 -6.71 -5.26
CA VAL A 36 2.48 -6.93 -3.99
C VAL A 36 1.49 -8.09 -4.11
N HIS A 37 0.79 -8.21 -5.23
CA HIS A 37 -0.15 -9.30 -5.48
C HIS A 37 0.55 -10.65 -5.46
N ALA A 38 1.61 -10.81 -6.29
CA ALA A 38 2.38 -12.05 -6.36
C ALA A 38 2.98 -12.42 -4.99
N TRP A 39 3.41 -11.43 -4.21
CA TRP A 39 3.88 -11.65 -2.85
C TRP A 39 2.77 -12.20 -1.93
N CYS A 40 1.56 -11.64 -1.98
CA CYS A 40 0.44 -12.13 -1.18
C CYS A 40 -0.02 -13.54 -1.59
N GLU A 41 0.20 -13.94 -2.85
CA GLU A 41 -0.05 -15.30 -3.34
C GLU A 41 1.04 -16.31 -2.99
N GLY A 42 2.10 -15.89 -2.29
CA GLY A 42 3.16 -16.78 -1.82
C GLY A 42 4.37 -16.92 -2.75
N ALA A 43 4.52 -16.06 -3.76
CA ALA A 43 5.71 -16.07 -4.61
C ALA A 43 7.01 -15.85 -3.81
N SER A 44 8.11 -16.52 -4.17
CA SER A 44 9.40 -16.28 -3.51
C SER A 44 9.89 -14.84 -3.73
N PHE A 45 10.70 -14.30 -2.81
CA PHE A 45 11.22 -12.95 -2.95
C PHE A 45 12.04 -12.78 -4.25
N LEU A 46 12.82 -13.81 -4.62
CA LEU A 46 13.54 -13.84 -5.88
C LEU A 46 12.60 -13.69 -7.10
N LYS A 47 11.46 -14.39 -7.10
CA LYS A 47 10.47 -14.26 -8.16
C LYS A 47 9.90 -12.84 -8.21
N VAL A 48 9.57 -12.26 -7.06
CA VAL A 48 9.06 -10.89 -6.95
C VAL A 48 10.05 -9.86 -7.48
N CYS A 49 11.33 -9.99 -7.16
CA CYS A 49 12.39 -9.12 -7.67
C CYS A 49 12.57 -9.25 -9.20
N SER A 50 12.23 -10.38 -9.81
CA SER A 50 12.32 -10.53 -11.27
C SER A 50 11.15 -9.91 -12.06
N ILE A 51 10.08 -9.48 -11.37
CA ILE A 51 8.88 -8.90 -12.01
C ILE A 51 9.07 -7.40 -12.27
N THR A 52 10.03 -6.77 -11.58
CA THR A 52 10.21 -5.32 -11.59
C THR A 52 11.69 -4.95 -11.56
N ASP A 53 12.04 -3.83 -12.18
CA ASP A 53 13.40 -3.26 -12.13
C ASP A 53 13.64 -2.40 -10.87
N ILE A 54 12.70 -2.39 -9.92
CA ILE A 54 12.82 -1.64 -8.67
C ILE A 54 13.76 -2.38 -7.71
N PHE A 55 14.71 -1.65 -7.13
CA PHE A 55 15.63 -2.19 -6.13
C PHE A 55 14.91 -2.90 -4.98
N GLU A 56 15.48 -4.03 -4.55
CA GLU A 56 14.92 -4.95 -3.56
C GLU A 56 14.66 -4.25 -2.22
N GLY A 57 15.59 -3.40 -1.78
CA GLY A 57 15.43 -2.60 -0.57
C GLY A 57 14.24 -1.64 -0.64
N SER A 58 13.91 -1.12 -1.82
CA SER A 58 12.72 -0.28 -2.03
C SER A 58 11.43 -1.10 -2.00
N ILE A 59 11.45 -2.33 -2.52
CA ILE A 59 10.34 -3.27 -2.41
C ILE A 59 10.07 -3.59 -0.93
N ILE A 60 11.11 -3.96 -0.17
CA ILE A 60 10.99 -4.27 1.26
C ILE A 60 10.42 -3.08 2.04
N ARG A 61 10.95 -1.87 1.81
CA ARG A 61 10.43 -0.65 2.44
C ARG A 61 8.96 -0.39 2.08
N CYS A 62 8.58 -0.59 0.82
CA CYS A 62 7.21 -0.41 0.38
C CYS A 62 6.25 -1.40 1.06
N MET A 63 6.63 -2.68 1.15
CA MET A 63 5.84 -3.73 1.82
C MET A 63 5.66 -3.46 3.31
N ARG A 64 6.72 -3.00 4.00
CA ARG A 64 6.64 -2.62 5.41
C ARG A 64 5.71 -1.42 5.62
N ARG A 65 5.83 -0.40 4.78
CA ARG A 65 4.93 0.77 4.80
C ARG A 65 3.48 0.38 4.49
N LEU A 66 3.27 -0.56 3.57
CA LEU A 66 1.94 -1.08 3.26
C LEU A 66 1.32 -1.78 4.47
N GLU A 67 2.10 -2.56 5.21
CA GLU A 67 1.65 -3.22 6.43
C GLU A 67 1.24 -2.22 7.52
N GLU A 68 2.00 -1.14 7.69
CA GLU A 68 1.66 -0.05 8.61
C GLU A 68 0.33 0.62 8.23
N VAL A 69 0.12 0.90 6.93
CA VAL A 69 -1.15 1.45 6.43
C VAL A 69 -2.30 0.47 6.68
N LEU A 70 -2.10 -0.83 6.45
CA LEU A 70 -3.14 -1.84 6.74
C LEU A 70 -3.51 -1.84 8.24
N ARG A 71 -2.55 -1.70 9.15
CA ARG A 71 -2.82 -1.57 10.59
C ARG A 71 -3.64 -0.33 10.92
N GLN A 72 -3.34 0.80 10.27
CA GLN A 72 -4.13 2.03 10.43
C GLN A 72 -5.57 1.84 9.93
N LEU A 73 -5.75 1.11 8.82
CA LEU A 73 -7.08 0.80 8.28
C LEU A 73 -7.88 -0.17 9.15
N VAL A 74 -7.23 -1.13 9.83
CA VAL A 74 -7.87 -1.97 10.85
C VAL A 74 -8.44 -1.10 11.98
N GLN A 75 -7.63 -0.17 12.51
CA GLN A 75 -8.09 0.73 13.58
C GLN A 75 -9.22 1.65 13.12
N ALA A 76 -9.11 2.22 11.92
CA ALA A 76 -10.17 3.07 11.35
C ALA A 76 -11.48 2.30 11.16
N SER A 77 -11.40 1.06 10.66
CA SER A 77 -12.58 0.20 10.43
C SER A 77 -13.27 -0.16 11.74
N ARG A 78 -12.49 -0.47 12.78
CA ARG A 78 -13.01 -0.71 14.13
C ARG A 78 -13.73 0.51 14.69
N ASN A 79 -13.15 1.70 14.54
CA ASN A 79 -13.75 2.94 15.04
C ASN A 79 -15.08 3.29 14.35
N ILE A 80 -15.25 2.91 13.08
CA ILE A 80 -16.49 3.10 12.33
C ILE A 80 -17.51 1.97 12.61
N GLY A 81 -17.09 0.90 13.30
CA GLY A 81 -17.91 -0.28 13.59
C GLY A 81 -18.07 -1.24 12.41
N ASN A 82 -17.20 -1.17 11.40
CA ASN A 82 -17.24 -2.06 10.25
C ASN A 82 -16.33 -3.27 10.46
N THR A 83 -16.91 -4.33 11.03
CA THR A 83 -16.20 -5.58 11.35
C THR A 83 -15.72 -6.33 10.12
N LEU A 84 -16.47 -6.30 9.02
CA LEU A 84 -16.10 -6.97 7.76
C LEU A 84 -14.80 -6.40 7.17
N LEU A 85 -14.66 -5.06 7.19
CA LEU A 85 -13.42 -4.43 6.74
C LEU A 85 -12.26 -4.69 7.71
N GLU A 86 -12.53 -4.68 9.01
CA GLU A 86 -11.53 -5.02 10.02
C GLU A 86 -10.94 -6.41 9.79
N GLU A 87 -11.80 -7.42 9.59
CA GLU A 87 -11.39 -8.80 9.31
C GLU A 87 -10.59 -8.88 8.01
N LYS A 88 -11.08 -8.25 6.94
CA LYS A 88 -10.42 -8.24 5.62
C LYS A 88 -9.02 -7.62 5.68
N PHE A 89 -8.84 -6.52 6.41
CA PHE A 89 -7.51 -5.92 6.56
C PHE A 89 -6.58 -6.77 7.44
N ASN A 90 -7.12 -7.43 8.49
CA ASN A 90 -6.34 -8.36 9.29
C ASN A 90 -5.87 -9.58 8.48
N GLU A 91 -6.69 -10.10 7.56
CA GLU A 91 -6.29 -11.16 6.62
C GLU A 91 -5.19 -10.68 5.66
N ALA A 92 -5.34 -9.48 5.09
CA ALA A 92 -4.31 -8.91 4.21
C ALA A 92 -2.95 -8.72 4.93
N ILE A 93 -2.95 -8.37 6.22
CA ILE A 93 -1.72 -8.28 7.01
C ILE A 93 -1.04 -9.66 7.12
N LYS A 94 -1.81 -10.73 7.32
CA LYS A 94 -1.27 -12.09 7.44
C LYS A 94 -0.59 -12.54 6.13
N THR A 95 -1.15 -12.20 4.98
CA THR A 95 -0.57 -12.59 3.67
C THR A 95 0.67 -11.79 3.33
N VAL A 96 0.72 -10.51 3.71
CA VAL A 96 1.90 -9.65 3.46
C VAL A 96 3.06 -9.99 4.40
N LYS A 97 2.79 -10.31 5.67
CA LYS A 97 3.80 -10.46 6.71
C LYS A 97 4.47 -11.84 6.72
N ARG A 98 5.50 -12.02 5.88
CA ARG A 98 6.32 -13.25 5.84
C ARG A 98 7.78 -13.01 5.47
N ASP A 99 8.61 -14.00 5.77
CA ASP A 99 10.00 -14.17 5.30
C ASP A 99 10.89 -12.90 5.42
N ILE A 100 11.80 -12.74 4.45
CA ILE A 100 12.85 -11.73 4.39
C ILE A 100 12.35 -10.28 4.48
N VAL A 101 11.11 -10.01 4.04
CA VAL A 101 10.53 -8.67 4.06
C VAL A 101 10.32 -8.17 5.51
N PHE A 102 10.13 -9.09 6.46
CA PHE A 102 9.90 -8.80 7.87
C PHE A 102 10.99 -9.36 8.78
N ALA A 103 12.17 -9.67 8.24
CA ALA A 103 13.33 -10.05 9.04
C ALA A 103 13.70 -8.94 10.03
N ALA A 104 14.12 -9.33 11.24
CA ALA A 104 14.51 -8.39 12.28
C ALA A 104 15.76 -7.59 11.89
N SER A 105 15.84 -6.35 12.38
CA SER A 105 17.07 -5.56 12.29
C SER A 105 18.16 -6.21 13.14
N LEU A 106 19.42 -6.09 12.70
CA LEU A 106 20.58 -6.52 13.49
C LEU A 106 20.87 -5.62 14.70
N TYR A 107 20.25 -4.44 14.76
CA TYR A 107 20.40 -3.46 15.84
C TYR A 107 19.29 -3.51 16.89
N LEU A 108 18.41 -4.52 16.82
CA LEU A 108 17.29 -4.72 17.74
C LEU A 108 17.61 -5.83 18.74
#